data_AF-A0A7M2YZQ2-F1
#
_entry.id   AF-A0A7M2YZQ2-F1
#
_cell.length_a   1.000
_cell.length_b   1.000
_cell.length_c   1.000
_cell.angle_alpha   90.00
_cell.angle_beta   90.00
_cell.angle_gamma   90.00
#
_symmetry.space_group_name_H-M   'P 1'
#
loop_
_entity.id
_entity.type
_entity.pdbx_description
1 polymer ?
#
loop_
_entity_poly.entity_id
_entity_poly.type
_entity_poly.pdbx_seq_one_letter_code
_entity_poly.pdbx_strand_id
1 'polypeptide(L)'
;MADELEIEFYADVNGRVPFREWLDKLNEPKRLAMIAATERILVKLGPGVCGSEWGRKLGASIFEFRVRHTLEEIKAMFPEQPELGAKVAAEVVSRRGEKAKKSPTKIVLRAFCHLRPGGKILLILGGYDKGEDPSPRRQQKEIENARKRLKELQIREAREKKEAQRRGEAPPKQPSRNRRRRR
;
A
#
# COMPACT_ATOMS: atom_id res chain seq x y z
N MET A 1 17.60 -13.80 -7.27
CA MET A 1 16.57 -13.49 -6.25
C MET A 1 16.02 -12.14 -6.60
N ALA A 2 14.71 -12.02 -6.89
CA ALA A 2 14.13 -10.73 -7.25
C ALA A 2 14.20 -9.80 -6.03
N ASP A 3 14.82 -8.63 -6.17
CA ASP A 3 14.87 -7.62 -5.11
C ASP A 3 13.42 -7.24 -4.74
N GLU A 4 13.03 -7.50 -3.49
CA GLU A 4 11.74 -7.08 -2.96
C GLU A 4 11.68 -5.54 -2.87
N LEU A 5 10.57 -4.94 -3.27
CA LEU A 5 10.39 -3.50 -3.18
C LEU A 5 10.15 -3.08 -1.72
N GLU A 6 10.81 -2.01 -1.30
CA GLU A 6 10.53 -1.38 -0.01
C GLU A 6 9.23 -0.58 -0.12
N ILE A 7 8.31 -0.78 0.84
CA ILE A 7 7.05 -0.04 0.89
C ILE A 7 7.21 1.20 1.75
N GLU A 8 6.84 2.35 1.18
CA GLU A 8 6.70 3.61 1.91
C GLU A 8 5.25 4.07 1.87
N PHE A 9 4.77 4.70 2.95
CA PHE A 9 3.46 5.33 2.98
C PHE A 9 3.62 6.84 2.91
N TYR A 10 2.84 7.48 2.04
CA TYR A 10 2.79 8.94 2.01
C TYR A 10 2.38 9.50 3.38
N ALA A 11 3.16 10.47 3.86
CA ALA A 11 2.83 11.29 5.01
C ALA A 11 2.71 12.77 4.61
N ASP A 12 1.61 13.40 4.99
CA ASP A 12 1.39 14.83 4.77
C ASP A 12 2.28 15.69 5.68
N VAL A 13 2.24 17.01 5.50
CA VAL A 13 3.05 17.95 6.30
C VAL A 13 2.72 17.95 7.79
N ASN A 14 1.54 17.45 8.17
CA ASN A 14 1.11 17.31 9.57
C ASN A 14 1.40 15.91 10.12
N GLY A 15 2.11 15.06 9.35
CA GLY A 15 2.44 13.69 9.73
C GLY A 15 1.30 12.69 9.56
N ARG A 16 0.15 13.08 8.99
CA ARG A 16 -0.94 12.12 8.74
C ARG A 16 -0.56 11.18 7.62
N VAL A 17 -0.93 9.92 7.78
CA VAL A 17 -0.64 8.84 6.82
C VAL A 17 -1.96 8.30 6.28
N PRO A 18 -2.53 8.89 5.21
CA PRO A 18 -3.90 8.63 4.76
C PRO A 18 -4.20 7.15 4.51
N PHE A 19 -3.22 6.39 4.01
CA PHE A 19 -3.39 4.96 3.78
C PHE A 19 -3.55 4.18 5.09
N ARG A 20 -2.75 4.49 6.12
CA ARG A 20 -2.84 3.81 7.44
C ARG A 20 -4.13 4.16 8.14
N GLU A 21 -4.49 5.44 8.17
CA GLU A 21 -5.76 5.89 8.76
C GLU A 21 -6.98 5.22 8.10
N TRP A 22 -6.94 5.00 6.79
CA TRP A 22 -7.97 4.25 6.09
C TRP A 22 -7.93 2.76 6.42
N LEU A 23 -6.75 2.13 6.39
CA LEU A 23 -6.56 0.72 6.72
C LEU A 23 -7.07 0.40 8.14
N ASP A 24 -6.84 1.31 9.10
CA ASP A 24 -7.27 1.21 10.49
C ASP A 24 -8.79 1.36 10.69
N LYS A 25 -9.52 1.84 9.69
CA LYS A 25 -10.98 1.92 9.69
C LYS A 25 -11.64 0.72 9.03
N LEU A 26 -10.89 -0.07 8.25
CA LEU A 26 -11.43 -1.28 7.63
C LEU A 26 -11.77 -2.32 8.69
N ASN A 27 -12.85 -3.05 8.42
CA ASN A 27 -13.14 -4.29 9.14
C ASN A 27 -12.01 -5.31 8.93
N GLU A 28 -11.90 -6.25 9.88
CA GLU A 28 -10.78 -7.18 9.94
C GLU A 28 -10.58 -7.98 8.64
N PRO A 29 -11.61 -8.62 8.03
CA PRO A 29 -11.41 -9.36 6.77
C PRO A 29 -10.81 -8.51 5.64
N LYS A 30 -11.30 -7.27 5.47
CA LYS A 30 -10.80 -6.36 4.44
C LYS A 30 -9.39 -5.87 4.74
N ARG A 31 -9.10 -5.55 6.00
CA ARG A 31 -7.76 -5.15 6.44
C ARG A 31 -6.73 -6.25 6.15
N LEU A 32 -7.02 -7.48 6.54
CA LEU A 32 -6.12 -8.62 6.35
C LEU A 32 -5.88 -8.93 4.87
N ALA A 33 -6.93 -8.87 4.05
CA ALA A 33 -6.82 -9.06 2.61
C ALA A 33 -5.89 -7.99 1.99
N MET A 34 -6.03 -6.72 2.37
CA MET A 34 -5.17 -5.63 1.88
C MET A 34 -3.71 -5.82 2.31
N ILE A 35 -3.45 -6.18 3.58
CA ILE A 35 -2.09 -6.44 4.08
C ILE A 35 -1.46 -7.60 3.30
N ALA A 36 -2.15 -8.74 3.22
CA ALA A 36 -1.63 -9.92 2.55
C ALA A 36 -1.38 -9.67 1.04
N ALA A 37 -2.29 -8.97 0.36
CA ALA A 37 -2.10 -8.60 -1.04
C ALA A 37 -0.91 -7.65 -1.22
N THR A 38 -0.72 -6.71 -0.29
CA THR A 38 0.42 -5.79 -0.34
C THR A 38 1.75 -6.56 -0.21
N GLU A 39 1.87 -7.41 0.80
CA GLU A 39 3.11 -8.14 1.09
C GLU A 39 3.44 -9.20 0.05
N ARG A 40 2.43 -9.91 -0.47
CA ARG A 40 2.67 -11.06 -1.37
C ARG A 40 2.73 -10.71 -2.84
N ILE A 41 2.01 -9.66 -3.25
CA ILE A 41 1.82 -9.33 -4.66
C ILE A 41 2.46 -7.99 -4.95
N LEU A 42 2.08 -6.95 -4.20
CA LEU A 42 2.50 -5.59 -4.52
C LEU A 42 4.00 -5.36 -4.29
N VAL A 43 4.55 -5.87 -3.19
CA VAL A 43 6.00 -5.82 -2.89
C VAL A 43 6.84 -6.54 -3.94
N LYS A 44 6.34 -7.66 -4.48
CA LYS A 44 7.09 -8.49 -5.44
C LYS A 44 7.00 -7.98 -6.87
N LEU A 45 5.80 -7.53 -7.29
CA LEU A 45 5.54 -7.17 -8.68
C LEU A 45 5.63 -5.66 -8.92
N GLY A 46 5.42 -4.82 -7.90
CA GLY A 46 5.41 -3.37 -8.04
C GLY A 46 4.45 -2.92 -9.15
N PRO A 47 4.88 -2.03 -10.08
CA PRO A 47 4.08 -1.63 -11.24
C PRO A 47 3.68 -2.79 -12.18
N GLY A 48 4.38 -3.93 -12.12
CA GLY A 48 4.08 -5.12 -12.91
C GLY A 48 2.66 -5.65 -12.69
N VAL A 49 2.04 -5.35 -11.54
CA VAL A 49 0.62 -5.67 -11.28
C VAL A 49 -0.33 -5.10 -12.35
N CYS A 50 0.06 -4.02 -13.05
CA CYS A 50 -0.74 -3.41 -14.10
C CYS A 50 -0.92 -4.28 -15.36
N GLY A 51 -0.10 -5.32 -15.53
CA GLY A 51 -0.28 -6.34 -16.57
C GLY A 51 -1.26 -7.44 -16.19
N SER A 52 -1.91 -7.35 -15.03
CA SER A 52 -2.78 -8.37 -14.45
C SER A 52 -4.06 -7.76 -13.88
N GLU A 53 -4.95 -8.60 -13.34
CA GLU A 53 -6.16 -8.16 -12.64
C GLU A 53 -5.90 -7.28 -11.41
N TRP A 54 -4.69 -7.39 -10.84
CA TRP A 54 -4.25 -6.71 -9.63
C TRP A 54 -3.95 -5.23 -9.85
N GLY A 55 -3.92 -4.74 -11.10
CA GLY A 55 -3.48 -3.38 -11.36
C GLY A 55 -4.12 -2.68 -12.54
N ARG A 56 -3.99 -1.35 -12.54
CA ARG A 56 -4.28 -0.52 -13.71
C ARG A 56 -3.43 0.74 -13.71
N LYS A 57 -2.81 1.08 -14.85
CA LYS A 57 -2.13 2.37 -15.03
C LYS A 57 -3.16 3.51 -15.02
N LEU A 58 -2.87 4.58 -14.28
CA LEU A 58 -3.73 5.77 -14.18
C LEU A 58 -3.12 7.03 -14.79
N GLY A 59 -1.91 6.91 -15.36
CA GLY A 59 -1.11 8.05 -15.85
C GLY A 59 -0.46 8.84 -14.71
N ALA A 60 0.30 9.88 -15.06
CA ALA A 60 1.01 10.74 -14.10
C ALA A 60 1.89 9.97 -13.09
N SER A 61 2.52 8.87 -13.56
CA SER A 61 3.34 7.97 -12.74
C SER A 61 2.61 7.30 -11.56
N ILE A 62 1.28 7.26 -11.59
CA ILE A 62 0.44 6.58 -10.60
C ILE A 62 -0.21 5.35 -11.23
N PHE A 63 -0.35 4.31 -10.43
CA PHE A 63 -1.16 3.15 -10.76
C PHE A 63 -2.09 2.75 -9.62
N GLU A 64 -3.19 2.12 -9.99
CA GLU A 64 -4.17 1.52 -9.10
C GLU A 64 -3.73 0.09 -8.79
N PHE A 65 -3.69 -0.29 -7.51
CA PHE A 65 -3.61 -1.65 -7.03
C PHE A 65 -5.00 -2.11 -6.59
N ARG A 66 -5.43 -3.28 -7.08
CA ARG A 66 -6.79 -3.79 -7.04
C ARG A 66 -6.84 -5.06 -6.22
N VAL A 67 -7.40 -4.98 -5.01
CA VAL A 67 -7.59 -6.17 -4.16
C VAL A 67 -9.04 -6.59 -4.24
N ARG A 68 -9.27 -7.77 -4.83
CA ARG A 68 -10.61 -8.36 -5.01
C ARG A 68 -10.76 -9.73 -4.35
N HIS A 69 -9.71 -10.17 -3.69
CA HIS A 69 -9.58 -11.51 -3.12
C HIS A 69 -9.54 -11.43 -1.61
N THR A 70 -10.12 -12.42 -0.96
CA THR A 70 -10.04 -12.66 0.49
C THR A 70 -8.65 -13.13 0.89
N LEU A 71 -8.36 -13.09 2.19
CA LEU A 71 -7.09 -13.61 2.73
C LEU A 71 -6.87 -15.08 2.35
N GLU A 72 -7.91 -15.91 2.39
CA GLU A 72 -7.80 -17.34 2.10
C GLU A 72 -7.54 -17.60 0.61
N GLU A 73 -8.21 -16.87 -0.29
CA GLU A 73 -7.91 -16.93 -1.73
C GLU A 73 -6.46 -16.49 -2.01
N ILE A 74 -5.99 -15.42 -1.38
CA ILE A 74 -4.60 -14.96 -1.51
C ILE A 74 -3.62 -16.02 -0.94
N LYS A 75 -3.96 -16.74 0.12
CA LYS A 75 -3.14 -17.85 0.63
C LYS A 75 -3.11 -19.02 -0.34
N ALA A 76 -4.26 -19.40 -0.89
CA ALA A 76 -4.35 -20.50 -1.84
C ALA A 76 -3.56 -20.23 -3.14
N MET A 77 -3.50 -18.97 -3.59
CA MET A 77 -2.70 -18.57 -4.75
C MET A 77 -1.18 -18.60 -4.51
N PHE A 78 -0.73 -18.54 -3.24
CA PHE A 78 0.68 -18.50 -2.87
C PHE A 78 0.99 -19.49 -1.71
N PRO A 79 0.89 -20.80 -1.95
CA PRO A 79 0.99 -21.82 -0.90
C PRO A 79 2.41 -21.96 -0.31
N GLU A 80 3.45 -21.58 -1.04
CA GLU A 80 4.85 -21.80 -0.65
C GLU A 80 5.39 -20.82 0.42
N GLN A 81 4.55 -19.94 1.00
CA GLN A 81 4.97 -18.98 2.03
C GLN A 81 4.05 -18.98 3.27
N PRO A 82 4.05 -20.08 4.06
CA PRO A 82 3.14 -20.30 5.18
C PRO A 82 3.41 -19.43 6.42
N GLU A 83 4.65 -18.97 6.62
CA GLU A 83 5.08 -18.35 7.89
C GLU A 83 4.40 -17.01 8.21
N LEU A 84 4.08 -16.22 7.18
CA LEU A 84 3.37 -14.95 7.35
C LEU A 84 1.85 -15.15 7.47
N GLY A 85 1.31 -16.20 6.83
CA GLY A 85 -0.07 -16.64 7.02
C GLY A 85 -0.33 -17.07 8.46
N ALA A 86 0.66 -17.72 9.09
CA ALA A 86 0.64 -18.07 10.50
C ALA A 86 0.73 -16.83 11.41
N LYS A 87 1.55 -15.81 11.08
CA LYS A 87 1.64 -14.56 11.86
C LYS A 87 0.34 -13.76 11.83
N VAL A 88 -0.26 -13.60 10.64
CA VAL A 88 -1.56 -12.93 10.50
C VAL A 88 -2.66 -13.74 11.19
N ALA A 89 -2.69 -15.06 11.01
CA ALA A 89 -3.65 -15.91 11.71
C ALA A 89 -3.46 -15.84 13.25
N ALA A 90 -2.22 -15.80 13.74
CA ALA A 90 -1.93 -15.66 15.17
C ALA A 90 -2.35 -14.29 15.72
N GLU A 91 -2.16 -13.19 14.97
CA GLU A 91 -2.66 -11.86 15.35
C GLU A 91 -4.19 -11.83 15.42
N VAL A 92 -4.86 -12.47 14.46
CA VAL A 92 -6.33 -12.63 14.43
C VAL A 92 -6.83 -13.47 15.60
N VAL A 93 -6.20 -14.62 15.86
CA VAL A 93 -6.56 -15.51 16.98
C VAL A 93 -6.32 -14.81 18.32
N SER A 94 -5.26 -14.02 18.45
CA SER A 94 -4.97 -13.26 19.67
C SER A 94 -5.99 -12.14 19.96
N ARG A 95 -6.71 -11.67 18.93
CA ARG A 95 -7.74 -10.61 19.08
C ARG A 95 -9.16 -11.15 19.20
N ARG A 96 -9.38 -12.43 18.94
CA ARG A 96 -10.73 -12.98 18.78
C ARG A 96 -11.13 -13.84 19.97
N GLY A 97 -11.62 -13.15 21.00
CA GLY A 97 -12.77 -13.66 21.72
C GLY A 97 -13.98 -13.61 20.78
N GLU A 98 -14.70 -14.72 20.72
CA GLU A 98 -16.04 -14.88 20.12
C GLU A 98 -16.20 -15.13 18.60
N LYS A 99 -17.14 -16.05 18.39
CA LYS A 99 -17.51 -16.76 17.19
C LYS A 99 -18.11 -15.80 16.16
N ALA A 100 -17.74 -15.92 14.89
CA ALA A 100 -18.62 -15.48 13.81
C ALA A 100 -18.54 -16.44 12.61
N LYS A 101 -19.56 -17.28 12.48
CA LYS A 101 -20.03 -17.76 11.17
C LYS A 101 -20.38 -16.50 10.36
N LYS A 102 -19.59 -16.18 9.33
CA LYS A 102 -19.93 -15.11 8.38
C LYS A 102 -19.73 -15.62 6.96
N SER A 103 -20.74 -15.42 6.14
CA SER A 103 -20.68 -15.49 4.68
C SER A 103 -19.45 -14.72 4.15
N PRO A 104 -18.87 -15.15 3.02
CA PRO A 104 -17.63 -14.56 2.52
C PRO A 104 -17.81 -13.05 2.33
N THR A 105 -17.02 -12.27 3.06
CA THR A 105 -17.04 -10.80 2.96
C THR A 105 -16.50 -10.41 1.60
N LYS A 106 -17.33 -9.79 0.76
CA LYS A 106 -16.92 -9.30 -0.56
C LYS A 106 -15.80 -8.27 -0.40
N ILE A 107 -14.63 -8.55 -0.97
CA ILE A 107 -13.46 -7.67 -0.95
C ILE A 107 -13.41 -6.88 -2.25
N VAL A 108 -13.50 -5.55 -2.18
CA VAL A 108 -13.30 -4.68 -3.33
C VAL A 108 -12.56 -3.42 -2.87
N LEU A 109 -11.24 -3.55 -2.72
CA LEU A 109 -10.40 -2.48 -2.22
C LEU A 109 -9.51 -1.95 -3.33
N ARG A 110 -9.09 -0.69 -3.19
CA ARG A 110 -8.19 0.00 -4.10
C ARG A 110 -7.12 0.75 -3.31
N ALA A 111 -5.87 0.62 -3.74
CA ALA A 111 -4.77 1.44 -3.28
C ALA A 111 -4.14 2.17 -4.46
N PHE A 112 -3.63 3.38 -4.26
CA PHE A 112 -2.98 4.18 -5.28
C PHE A 112 -1.49 4.26 -4.98
N CYS A 113 -0.68 3.87 -5.95
CA CYS A 113 0.75 3.65 -5.75
C CYS A 113 1.59 4.39 -6.78
N HIS A 114 2.82 4.69 -6.40
CA HIS A 114 3.84 5.32 -7.23
C HIS A 114 5.18 4.64 -6.98
N LEU A 115 5.87 4.22 -8.04
CA LEU A 115 7.24 3.74 -7.92
C LEU A 115 8.20 4.92 -7.98
N ARG A 116 8.97 5.15 -6.91
CA ARG A 116 9.91 6.27 -6.85
C ARG A 116 11.05 6.10 -7.86
N PRO A 117 11.68 7.20 -8.30
CA PRO A 117 12.93 7.16 -9.06
C PRO A 117 13.96 6.27 -8.36
N GLY A 118 14.65 5.42 -9.15
CA GLY A 118 15.56 4.39 -8.64
C GLY A 118 14.91 3.02 -8.45
N GLY A 119 13.58 2.91 -8.58
CA GLY A 119 12.88 1.64 -8.77
C GLY A 119 12.82 0.70 -7.55
N LYS A 120 13.35 1.12 -6.40
CA LYS A 120 13.41 0.28 -5.19
C LYS A 120 12.25 0.50 -4.22
N ILE A 121 11.66 1.70 -4.24
CA ILE A 121 10.71 2.11 -3.21
C ILE A 121 9.35 2.36 -3.84
N LEU A 122 8.37 1.59 -3.40
CA LEU A 122 6.99 1.71 -3.79
C LEU A 122 6.23 2.53 -2.75
N LEU A 123 5.82 3.73 -3.15
CA LEU A 123 5.07 4.66 -2.33
C LEU A 123 3.57 4.40 -2.48
N ILE A 124 2.87 4.20 -1.36
CA ILE A 124 1.40 4.13 -1.31
C ILE A 124 0.85 5.50 -0.90
N LEU A 125 0.06 6.11 -1.78
CA LEU A 125 -0.49 7.46 -1.66
C LEU A 125 -1.83 7.49 -0.94
N GLY A 126 -2.53 6.36 -0.86
CA GLY A 126 -3.85 6.26 -0.25
C GLY A 126 -4.61 5.03 -0.72
N GLY A 127 -5.76 4.79 -0.11
CA GLY A 127 -6.64 3.68 -0.47
C GLY A 127 -8.07 3.99 -0.06
N TYR A 128 -9.01 3.24 -0.63
CA TYR A 128 -10.42 3.32 -0.28
C TYR A 128 -11.13 1.99 -0.55
N ASP A 129 -12.28 1.84 0.11
CA ASP A 129 -13.17 0.70 -0.08
C ASP A 129 -14.16 1.01 -1.21
N LYS A 130 -13.93 0.39 -2.37
CA LYS A 130 -14.79 0.54 -3.55
C LYS A 130 -16.06 -0.30 -3.43
N GLY A 131 -16.07 -1.31 -2.57
CA GLY A 131 -17.24 -2.12 -2.28
C GLY A 131 -18.26 -1.35 -1.43
N GLU A 132 -17.78 -0.50 -0.53
CA GLU A 132 -18.61 0.37 0.29
C GLU A 132 -19.13 1.59 -0.48
N ASP A 133 -18.29 2.24 -1.29
CA ASP A 133 -18.70 3.34 -2.17
C ASP A 133 -18.36 3.03 -3.65
N PRO A 134 -19.29 2.38 -4.38
CA PRO A 134 -19.08 1.98 -5.76
C PRO A 134 -19.17 3.14 -6.76
N SER A 135 -19.36 4.39 -6.33
CA SER A 135 -19.58 5.50 -7.26
C SER A 135 -18.31 5.84 -8.08
N PRO A 136 -18.43 6.10 -9.40
CA PRO A 136 -17.31 6.58 -10.22
C PRO A 136 -16.75 7.92 -9.71
N ARG A 137 -17.63 8.79 -9.22
CA ARG A 137 -17.28 10.09 -8.64
C ARG A 137 -16.33 9.95 -7.44
N ARG A 138 -16.59 8.99 -6.53
CA ARG A 138 -15.70 8.72 -5.40
C ARG A 138 -14.34 8.25 -5.87
N GLN A 139 -14.30 7.29 -6.80
CA GLN A 139 -13.03 6.78 -7.34
C GLN A 139 -12.20 7.90 -7.97
N GLN A 140 -12.83 8.75 -8.78
CA GLN A 140 -12.18 9.88 -9.41
C GLN A 140 -11.61 10.86 -8.38
N LYS A 141 -12.38 11.18 -7.32
CA LYS A 141 -11.90 12.00 -6.20
C LYS A 141 -10.68 11.39 -5.51
N GLU A 142 -10.65 10.07 -5.31
CA GLU A 142 -9.48 9.42 -4.69
C GLU A 142 -8.26 9.39 -5.61
N ILE A 143 -8.44 9.27 -6.93
CA ILE A 143 -7.36 9.41 -7.91
C ILE A 143 -6.78 10.83 -7.88
N GLU A 144 -7.64 11.85 -7.82
CA GLU A 144 -7.23 13.25 -7.70
C GLU A 144 -6.48 13.51 -6.39
N ASN A 145 -6.97 12.97 -5.27
CA ASN A 145 -6.26 13.03 -4.00
C ASN A 145 -4.88 12.40 -4.08
N ALA A 146 -4.75 11.22 -4.70
CA ALA A 146 -3.46 10.55 -4.88
C ALA A 146 -2.50 11.39 -5.75
N ARG A 147 -2.99 11.97 -6.85
CA ARG A 147 -2.21 12.88 -7.70
C ARG A 147 -1.74 14.11 -6.95
N LYS A 148 -2.61 14.73 -6.14
CA LYS A 148 -2.28 15.88 -5.30
C LYS A 148 -1.16 15.54 -4.31
N ARG A 149 -1.29 14.42 -3.59
CA ARG A 149 -0.29 13.94 -2.62
C ARG A 149 1.06 13.67 -3.27
N LEU A 150 1.08 13.05 -4.46
CA LEU A 150 2.32 12.82 -5.20
C LEU A 150 2.99 14.16 -5.58
N LYS A 151 2.21 15.14 -6.06
CA LYS A 151 2.74 16.47 -6.40
C LYS A 151 3.29 17.19 -5.18
N GLU A 152 2.60 17.15 -4.05
CA GLU A 152 3.05 17.73 -2.77
C GLU A 152 4.40 17.13 -2.35
N LEU A 153 4.53 15.79 -2.41
CA LEU A 153 5.78 15.11 -2.10
C LEU A 153 6.92 15.54 -3.03
N GLN A 154 6.68 15.55 -4.35
CA GLN A 154 7.70 15.92 -5.34
C GLN A 154 8.18 17.36 -5.15
N ILE A 155 7.29 18.29 -4.80
CA ILE A 155 7.66 19.67 -4.47
C ILE A 155 8.54 19.71 -3.21
N ARG A 156 8.20 18.92 -2.17
CA ARG A 156 9.00 18.83 -0.93
C ARG A 156 10.40 18.29 -1.22
N GLU A 157 10.49 17.16 -1.91
CA GLU A 157 11.79 16.56 -2.29
C GLU A 157 12.65 17.49 -3.16
N ALA A 158 12.03 18.25 -4.07
CA ALA A 158 12.74 19.23 -4.89
C ALA A 158 13.29 20.41 -4.07
N ARG A 159 12.54 20.88 -3.05
CA ARG A 159 13.01 21.93 -2.14
C ARG A 159 14.16 21.44 -1.28
N GLU A 160 14.02 20.26 -0.67
CA GLU A 160 15.07 19.63 0.14
C GLU A 160 16.37 19.43 -0.65
N LYS A 161 16.27 18.95 -1.89
CA LYS A 161 17.44 18.80 -2.78
C LYS A 161 18.12 20.15 -3.08
N LYS A 162 17.35 21.21 -3.34
CA LYS A 162 17.89 22.55 -3.58
C LYS A 162 18.57 23.13 -2.33
N GLU A 163 17.98 22.92 -1.15
CA GLU A 163 18.57 23.37 0.12
C GLU A 163 19.86 22.61 0.45
N ALA A 164 19.90 21.29 0.25
CA ALA A 164 21.12 20.49 0.43
C ALA A 164 22.25 20.95 -0.51
N GLN A 165 21.93 21.20 -1.79
CA GLN A 165 22.88 21.73 -2.77
C GLN A 165 23.45 23.09 -2.35
N ARG A 166 22.61 24.00 -1.81
CA ARG A 166 23.06 25.31 -1.31
C ARG A 166 23.97 25.20 -0.08
N ARG A 167 23.78 24.17 0.75
CA ARG A 167 24.59 23.92 1.96
C ARG A 167 25.92 23.20 1.66
N GLY A 168 26.18 22.82 0.40
CA GLY A 168 27.35 22.02 0.04
C GLY A 168 27.29 20.58 0.57
N GLU A 169 26.14 20.14 1.09
CA GLU A 169 25.94 18.79 1.57
C GLU A 169 25.58 17.88 0.39
N ALA A 170 26.17 16.67 0.36
CA ALA A 170 25.76 15.64 -0.58
C ALA A 170 24.23 15.44 -0.46
N PRO A 171 23.51 15.26 -1.58
CA PRO A 171 22.05 15.15 -1.56
C PRO A 171 21.62 14.10 -0.54
N PRO A 172 20.59 14.36 0.28
CA PRO A 172 20.20 13.46 1.35
C PRO A 172 19.93 12.08 0.75
N LYS A 173 20.68 11.08 1.22
CA LYS A 173 20.35 9.68 0.95
C LYS A 173 18.92 9.48 1.47
N GLN A 174 18.05 8.96 0.61
CA GLN A 174 16.64 8.68 0.94
C GLN A 174 16.54 8.05 2.32
N PRO A 175 15.57 8.44 3.17
CA PRO A 175 15.53 8.01 4.55
C PRO A 175 15.21 6.51 4.63
N SER A 176 16.24 5.66 4.66
CA SER A 176 16.12 4.27 5.08
C SER A 176 16.02 4.24 6.61
N ARG A 177 14.86 4.57 7.15
CA ARG A 177 14.60 4.47 8.59
C ARG A 177 13.22 3.88 8.84
N ASN A 178 13.14 2.56 8.75
CA ASN A 178 12.51 1.81 9.82
C ASN A 178 13.13 0.41 9.95
N ARG A 179 14.20 0.32 10.76
CA ARG A 179 14.67 -0.94 11.34
C ARG A 179 13.54 -1.50 12.21
N ARG A 180 12.74 -2.43 11.70
CA ARG A 180 12.10 -3.41 12.59
C ARG A 180 13.10 -4.53 12.83
N ARG A 181 13.69 -4.48 14.03
CA ARG A 181 14.40 -5.59 14.66
C ARG A 181 13.53 -6.84 14.54
N ARG A 182 14.05 -7.86 13.86
CA ARG A 182 13.63 -9.24 14.07
C ARG A 182 14.01 -9.58 15.52
N ARG A 183 13.01 -9.86 16.34
CA ARG A 183 13.10 -10.83 17.43
C ARG A 183 12.16 -11.96 17.05
#